data_AF-A0A091QPK3-F1
#
_entry.id   AF-A0A091QPK3-F1
#
_cell.length_a   1.000
_cell.length_b   1.000
_cell.length_c   1.000
_cell.angle_alpha   90.00
_cell.angle_beta   90.00
_cell.angle_gamma   90.00
#
_symmetry.space_group_name_H-M   'P 1'
#
loop_
_entity.id
_entity.type
_entity.pdbx_description
1 polymer ?
#
loop_
_entity_poly.entity_id
_entity_poly.type
_entity_poly.pdbx_seq_one_letter_code
_entity_poly.pdbx_strand_id
1 'polypeptide(L)'
;ISPSDLIIWKESAGPYKEDPGKVGRVMGKIIKTQNPDWDDIQVILVTFMDSMEKQMVLRTARRPAEEDVRTRTVDGAIDQNFPTGTPQWDPNRDSTGAPNRDNHMERLKKYQQWILYGVQNAMPETVNWSKLYEIWQEKNESPTFLE
;
A
#
# COMPACT_ATOMS: atom_id res chain seq x y z
N ILE A 1 -7.03 13.51 1.14
CA ILE A 1 -8.07 13.29 0.08
C ILE A 1 -9.49 13.54 0.63
N SER A 2 -10.46 14.02 -0.16
CA SER A 2 -11.84 14.23 0.34
C SER A 2 -12.65 12.92 0.42
N PRO A 3 -13.62 12.80 1.36
CA PRO A 3 -14.49 11.63 1.44
C PRO A 3 -15.29 11.35 0.16
N SER A 4 -15.81 12.41 -0.49
CA SER A 4 -16.58 12.27 -1.73
C SER A 4 -15.73 11.74 -2.88
N ASP A 5 -14.49 12.23 -3.02
CA ASP A 5 -13.56 11.72 -4.03
C ASP A 5 -13.26 10.25 -3.80
N LEU A 6 -13.07 9.85 -2.54
CA LEU A 6 -12.76 8.47 -2.19
C LEU A 6 -13.86 7.49 -2.61
N ILE A 7 -15.13 7.87 -2.47
CA ILE A 7 -16.27 7.08 -2.96
C ILE A 7 -16.24 6.96 -4.49
N ILE A 8 -16.06 8.07 -5.20
CA ILE A 8 -15.97 8.08 -6.67
C ILE A 8 -14.83 7.17 -7.15
N TRP A 9 -13.66 7.26 -6.50
CA TRP A 9 -12.52 6.42 -6.84
C TRP A 9 -12.79 4.95 -6.54
N LYS A 10 -13.46 4.62 -5.43
CA LYS A 10 -13.84 3.25 -5.09
C LYS A 10 -14.81 2.66 -6.10
N GLU A 11 -15.84 3.40 -6.49
CA GLU A 11 -16.78 3.00 -7.54
C GLU A 11 -16.08 2.79 -8.89
N SER A 12 -15.15 3.68 -9.24
CA SER A 12 -14.34 3.54 -10.45
C SER A 12 -13.39 2.34 -10.39
N ALA A 13 -12.92 1.93 -9.21
CA ALA A 13 -12.02 0.80 -9.04
C ALA A 13 -12.76 -0.54 -9.10
N GLY A 14 -13.91 -0.64 -8.42
CA GLY A 14 -14.64 -1.89 -8.22
C GLY A 14 -14.03 -2.78 -7.13
N PRO A 15 -14.46 -4.05 -7.04
CA PRO A 15 -13.88 -5.05 -6.13
C PRO A 15 -12.48 -5.49 -6.59
N TYR A 16 -11.54 -5.66 -5.65
CA TYR A 16 -10.13 -5.80 -5.98
C TYR A 16 -9.69 -7.13 -6.63
N LYS A 17 -9.91 -8.30 -6.04
CA LYS A 17 -11.15 -9.00 -6.36
C LYS A 17 -11.22 -9.46 -7.80
N GLU A 18 -11.99 -8.67 -8.55
CA GLU A 18 -12.44 -8.97 -9.89
C GLU A 18 -11.44 -8.47 -10.93
N ASP A 19 -10.77 -7.34 -10.68
CA ASP A 19 -9.79 -6.76 -11.59
C ASP A 19 -8.71 -5.95 -10.83
N PRO A 20 -7.66 -6.62 -10.32
CA PRO A 20 -6.54 -5.96 -9.63
C PRO A 20 -5.85 -4.93 -10.52
N GLY A 21 -5.81 -5.19 -11.82
CA GLY A 21 -5.24 -4.30 -12.82
C GLY A 21 -6.01 -2.97 -12.91
N LYS A 22 -7.34 -3.01 -12.86
CA LYS A 22 -8.20 -1.81 -12.83
C LYS A 22 -8.01 -1.04 -11.54
N VAL A 23 -7.99 -1.70 -10.39
CA VAL A 23 -7.70 -1.04 -9.11
C VAL A 23 -6.32 -0.39 -9.12
N GLY A 24 -5.30 -1.07 -9.66
CA GLY A 24 -3.97 -0.51 -9.86
C GLY A 24 -3.96 0.73 -10.76
N ARG A 25 -4.72 0.72 -11.88
CA ARG A 25 -4.87 1.90 -12.75
C ARG A 25 -5.52 3.08 -12.01
N VAL A 26 -6.52 2.83 -11.17
CA VAL A 26 -7.15 3.87 -10.35
C VAL A 26 -6.19 4.40 -9.29
N MET A 27 -5.49 3.51 -8.56
CA MET A 27 -4.48 3.89 -7.57
C MET A 27 -3.39 4.77 -8.18
N GLY A 28 -2.90 4.41 -9.38
CA GLY A 28 -1.92 5.22 -10.11
C GLY A 28 -2.43 6.63 -10.46
N LYS A 29 -3.72 6.77 -10.81
CA LYS A 29 -4.35 8.09 -11.05
C LYS A 29 -4.44 8.91 -9.76
N ILE A 30 -4.83 8.30 -8.64
CA ILE A 30 -4.89 8.98 -7.34
C ILE A 30 -3.50 9.47 -6.95
N ILE A 31 -2.48 8.59 -7.00
CA ILE A 31 -1.09 8.95 -6.70
C ILE A 31 -0.64 10.15 -7.54
N LYS A 32 -0.92 10.13 -8.85
CA LYS A 32 -0.52 11.19 -9.78
C LYS A 32 -1.22 12.52 -9.52
N THR A 33 -2.52 12.50 -9.19
CA THR A 33 -3.35 13.71 -9.10
C THR A 33 -3.42 14.31 -7.71
N GLN A 34 -3.36 13.48 -6.66
CA GLN A 34 -3.56 13.89 -5.28
C GLN A 34 -2.25 13.89 -4.47
N ASN A 35 -1.22 13.17 -4.93
CA ASN A 35 0.02 12.97 -4.19
C ASN A 35 -0.22 12.59 -2.70
N PRO A 36 -0.98 11.50 -2.43
CA PRO A 36 -1.39 11.14 -1.08
C PRO A 36 -0.16 10.86 -0.21
N ASP A 37 -0.21 11.32 1.04
CA ASP A 37 0.78 10.97 2.04
C ASP A 37 0.57 9.53 2.56
N TRP A 38 1.34 9.13 3.57
CA TRP A 38 1.26 7.78 4.13
C TRP A 38 -0.12 7.47 4.73
N ASP A 39 -0.74 8.43 5.43
CA ASP A 39 -2.04 8.25 6.09
C ASP A 39 -3.16 8.16 5.05
N ASP A 40 -3.17 9.06 4.05
CA ASP A 40 -4.09 9.00 2.92
C ASP A 40 -4.00 7.63 2.22
N ILE A 41 -2.79 7.09 2.01
CA ILE A 41 -2.60 5.75 1.43
C ILE A 41 -3.22 4.66 2.29
N GLN A 42 -3.08 4.72 3.62
CA GLN A 42 -3.72 3.73 4.50
C GLN A 42 -5.24 3.76 4.36
N VAL A 43 -5.84 4.97 4.29
CA VAL A 43 -7.28 5.17 4.11
C VAL A 43 -7.75 4.62 2.76
N ILE A 44 -7.01 4.87 1.69
CA ILE A 44 -7.33 4.33 0.36
C ILE A 44 -7.31 2.80 0.39
N LEU A 45 -6.27 2.18 0.96
CA LEU A 45 -6.13 0.73 1.00
C LEU A 45 -7.29 0.07 1.76
N VAL A 46 -7.67 0.58 2.93
CA VAL A 46 -8.81 0.00 3.70
C VAL A 46 -10.16 0.25 3.03
N THR A 47 -10.27 1.25 2.17
CA THR A 47 -11.49 1.52 1.41
C THR A 47 -11.59 0.65 0.17
N PHE A 48 -10.45 0.37 -0.46
CA PHE A 48 -10.39 -0.36 -1.72
C PHE A 48 -10.45 -1.86 -1.54
N MET A 49 -9.97 -2.36 -0.40
CA MET A 49 -9.65 -3.77 -0.18
C MET A 49 -10.14 -4.24 1.17
N ASP A 50 -10.44 -5.53 1.28
CA ASP A 50 -10.59 -6.18 2.57
C ASP A 50 -9.24 -6.39 3.28
N SER A 51 -9.29 -6.93 4.50
CA SER A 51 -8.10 -7.14 5.34
C SER A 51 -7.10 -8.14 4.74
N MET A 52 -7.58 -9.19 4.06
CA MET A 52 -6.73 -10.19 3.42
C MET A 52 -6.02 -9.59 2.20
N GLU A 53 -6.80 -8.96 1.32
CA GLU A 53 -6.33 -8.27 0.12
C GLU A 53 -5.29 -7.21 0.46
N LYS A 54 -5.59 -6.33 1.43
CA LYS A 54 -4.66 -5.32 1.93
C LYS A 54 -3.37 -5.96 2.44
N GLN A 55 -3.45 -7.05 3.20
CA GLN A 55 -2.27 -7.72 3.72
C GLN A 55 -1.40 -8.30 2.61
N MET A 56 -2.01 -8.90 1.57
CA MET A 56 -1.27 -9.39 0.41
C MET A 56 -0.58 -8.26 -0.35
N VAL A 57 -1.28 -7.14 -0.57
CA VAL A 57 -0.73 -5.93 -1.21
C VAL A 57 0.47 -5.41 -0.45
N LEU A 58 0.37 -5.24 0.87
CA LEU A 58 1.48 -4.75 1.69
C LEU A 58 2.68 -5.70 1.69
N ARG A 59 2.46 -7.02 1.76
CA ARG A 59 3.54 -8.01 1.69
C ARG A 59 4.25 -7.98 0.34
N THR A 60 3.49 -7.89 -0.75
CA THR A 60 4.06 -7.81 -2.10
C THR A 60 4.80 -6.51 -2.34
N ALA A 61 4.27 -5.39 -1.84
CA ALA A 61 4.90 -4.07 -1.89
C ALA A 61 6.21 -4.00 -1.08
N ARG A 62 6.31 -4.73 0.04
CA ARG A 62 7.51 -4.73 0.89
C ARG A 62 8.72 -5.35 0.19
N ARG A 63 8.53 -6.33 -0.69
CA ARG A 63 9.64 -7.02 -1.39
C ARG A 63 10.55 -6.09 -2.20
N PRO A 64 10.04 -5.25 -3.13
CA PRO A 64 10.89 -4.29 -3.84
C PRO A 64 11.45 -3.21 -2.90
N ALA A 65 10.77 -2.87 -1.80
CA ALA A 65 11.32 -1.94 -0.81
C ALA A 65 12.55 -2.52 -0.08
N GLU A 66 12.49 -3.78 0.33
CA GLU A 66 13.62 -4.50 0.92
C GLU A 66 14.79 -4.62 -0.05
N GLU A 67 14.51 -4.86 -1.34
CA GLU A 67 15.52 -4.91 -2.39
C GLU A 67 16.19 -3.55 -2.62
N ASP A 68 15.41 -2.46 -2.70
CA ASP A 68 15.93 -1.11 -2.84
C ASP A 68 16.84 -0.72 -1.66
N VAL A 69 16.47 -1.11 -0.42
CA VAL A 69 17.30 -0.92 0.78
C VAL A 69 18.58 -1.75 0.70
N ARG A 70 18.45 -3.04 0.36
CA ARG A 70 19.58 -3.99 0.26
C ARG A 70 20.62 -3.55 -0.77
N THR A 71 20.16 -3.00 -1.89
CA THR A 71 21.01 -2.50 -2.99
C THR A 71 21.50 -1.07 -2.79
N ARG A 72 21.08 -0.40 -1.70
CA ARG A 72 21.36 1.03 -1.43
C ARG A 72 20.84 1.97 -2.52
N THR A 73 19.73 1.59 -3.16
CA THR A 73 18.97 2.47 -4.05
C THR A 73 18.15 3.50 -3.26
N VAL A 74 17.82 3.18 -2.00
CA VAL A 74 17.26 4.11 -1.01
C VAL A 74 18.07 4.05 0.27
N ASP A 75 18.18 5.19 0.96
CA ASP A 75 18.88 5.29 2.24
C ASP A 75 17.98 4.89 3.43
N GLY A 76 18.62 4.41 4.49
CA GLY A 76 17.98 4.04 5.75
C GLY A 76 17.51 2.58 5.82
N ALA A 77 16.94 2.21 6.97
CA ALA A 77 16.42 0.88 7.22
C ALA A 77 15.08 0.64 6.53
N ILE A 78 14.68 -0.63 6.36
CA ILE A 78 13.37 -0.97 5.82
C ILE A 78 12.23 -0.36 6.63
N ASP A 79 12.32 -0.31 7.96
CA ASP A 79 11.25 0.24 8.79
C ASP A 79 11.16 1.77 8.72
N GLN A 80 12.21 2.44 8.25
CA GLN A 80 12.17 3.88 7.94
C GLN A 80 11.51 4.13 6.58
N ASN A 81 11.69 3.22 5.61
CA ASN A 81 11.22 3.33 4.22
C ASN A 81 9.81 2.77 3.99
N PHE A 82 9.50 1.64 4.63
CA PHE A 82 8.24 0.91 4.56
C PHE A 82 7.72 0.67 5.99
N PRO A 83 7.33 1.74 6.69
CA PRO A 83 6.90 1.65 8.08
C PRO A 83 5.54 0.95 8.20
N THR A 84 5.36 0.22 9.30
CA THR A 84 4.09 -0.43 9.64
C THR A 84 3.15 0.47 10.44
N GLY A 85 3.67 1.53 11.06
CA GLY A 85 2.91 2.58 11.75
C GLY A 85 3.19 3.96 11.17
N THR A 86 2.48 4.98 11.66
CA THR A 86 2.57 6.35 11.14
C THR A 86 4.00 6.89 11.21
N PRO A 87 4.65 7.17 10.05
CA PRO A 87 5.98 7.75 10.04
C PRO A 87 5.96 9.24 10.36
N GLN A 88 7.08 9.76 10.84
CA GLN A 88 7.30 11.20 11.03
C GLN A 88 7.79 11.88 9.73
N TRP A 89 7.33 11.40 8.57
CA TRP A 89 7.67 12.00 7.29
C TRP A 89 6.96 13.35 7.17
N ASP A 90 7.74 14.40 6.97
CA ASP A 90 7.24 15.73 6.68
C ASP A 90 7.77 16.16 5.30
N PRO A 91 7.02 15.91 4.21
CA PRO A 91 7.45 16.25 2.86
C PRO A 91 7.61 17.76 2.63
N ASN A 92 7.10 18.60 3.52
CA ASN A 92 7.23 20.05 3.45
C ASN A 92 8.51 20.57 4.14
N ARG A 93 9.16 19.76 5.00
CA ARG A 93 10.43 20.14 5.66
C ARG A 93 11.66 20.01 4.75
N ASP A 94 11.54 19.21 3.69
CA ASP A 94 12.65 18.95 2.76
C ASP A 94 13.01 20.12 1.85
N SER A 95 12.20 21.17 1.81
CA SER A 95 12.46 22.36 0.98
C SER A 95 13.59 23.25 1.53
N THR A 96 14.25 22.88 2.63
CA THR A 96 15.22 23.74 3.34
C THR A 96 16.68 23.58 2.91
N GLY A 97 16.98 22.69 1.95
CA GLY A 97 18.31 22.61 1.32
C GLY A 97 19.46 22.20 2.24
N ALA A 98 19.16 21.60 3.40
CA ALA A 98 20.18 21.18 4.35
C ALA A 98 20.99 19.96 3.83
N PRO A 99 22.33 19.91 4.05
CA PRO A 99 23.19 18.88 3.44
C PRO A 99 23.11 17.46 4.06
N ASN A 100 22.14 17.19 4.94
CA ASN A 100 21.88 15.89 5.56
C ASN A 100 20.38 15.57 5.45
N ARG A 101 19.92 14.80 4.45
CA ARG A 101 19.99 13.31 4.26
C ARG A 101 18.74 12.52 4.68
N ASP A 102 17.61 13.17 4.89
CA ASP A 102 16.31 12.49 4.82
C ASP A 102 15.39 13.27 3.89
N ASN A 103 15.41 12.95 2.60
CA ASN A 103 14.43 13.47 1.64
C ASN A 103 13.11 12.70 1.84
N HIS A 104 12.33 13.12 2.84
CA HIS A 104 10.99 12.59 3.14
C HIS A 104 10.06 12.55 1.92
N MET A 105 10.15 13.52 0.99
CA MET A 105 9.39 13.53 -0.24
C MET A 105 9.82 12.40 -1.17
N GLU A 106 11.11 12.21 -1.38
CA GLU A 106 11.62 11.07 -2.17
C GLU A 106 11.23 9.72 -1.56
N ARG A 107 11.31 9.63 -0.23
CA ARG A 107 10.86 8.46 0.53
C ARG A 107 9.37 8.20 0.34
N LEU A 108 8.54 9.25 0.40
CA LEU A 108 7.10 9.16 0.11
C LEU A 108 6.85 8.71 -1.33
N LYS A 109 7.59 9.23 -2.32
CA LYS A 109 7.48 8.79 -3.73
C LYS A 109 7.82 7.33 -3.90
N LYS A 110 8.88 6.85 -3.25
CA LYS A 110 9.26 5.42 -3.24
C LYS A 110 8.17 4.57 -2.59
N TYR A 111 7.62 5.01 -1.46
CA TYR A 111 6.50 4.33 -0.81
C TYR A 111 5.28 4.21 -1.72
N GLN A 112 4.87 5.31 -2.38
CA GLN A 112 3.79 5.30 -3.37
C GLN A 112 4.03 4.30 -4.52
N GLN A 113 5.27 4.22 -5.03
CA GLN A 113 5.65 3.28 -6.09
C GLN A 113 5.57 1.83 -5.63
N TRP A 114 6.11 1.51 -4.46
CA TRP A 114 6.05 0.14 -3.92
C TRP A 114 4.61 -0.29 -3.63
N ILE A 115 3.78 0.60 -3.10
CA ILE A 115 2.35 0.32 -2.90
C ILE A 115 1.66 0.04 -4.23
N LEU A 116 1.87 0.88 -5.25
CA LEU A 116 1.31 0.65 -6.58
C LEU A 116 1.75 -0.71 -7.16
N TYR A 117 3.03 -1.06 -6.99
CA TYR A 117 3.54 -2.38 -7.36
C TYR A 117 2.79 -3.50 -6.61
N GLY A 118 2.58 -3.34 -5.30
CA GLY A 118 1.80 -4.29 -4.49
C GLY A 118 0.38 -4.48 -5.02
N VAL A 119 -0.34 -3.40 -5.31
CA VAL A 119 -1.70 -3.45 -5.86
C VAL A 119 -1.73 -4.18 -7.21
N GLN A 120 -0.71 -4.03 -8.03
CA GLN A 120 -0.69 -4.65 -9.36
C GLN A 120 -0.27 -6.13 -9.34
N ASN A 121 0.47 -6.56 -8.31
CA ASN A 121 1.16 -7.85 -8.32
C ASN A 121 0.81 -8.78 -7.14
N ALA A 122 -0.04 -8.36 -6.21
CA ALA A 122 -0.35 -9.18 -5.04
C ALA A 122 -1.27 -10.36 -5.33
N MET A 123 -2.08 -10.26 -6.39
CA MET A 123 -3.04 -11.29 -6.76
C MET A 123 -2.50 -12.10 -7.95
N PRO A 124 -2.30 -13.42 -7.80
CA PRO A 124 -1.89 -14.27 -8.92
C PRO A 124 -3.06 -14.47 -9.89
N GLU A 125 -2.81 -14.36 -11.19
CA GLU A 125 -3.85 -14.45 -12.24
C GLU A 125 -4.62 -15.79 -12.25
N THR A 126 -4.05 -16.87 -11.72
CA THR A 126 -4.58 -18.23 -11.83
C THR A 126 -5.03 -18.85 -10.49
N VAL A 127 -5.21 -18.06 -9.43
CA VAL A 127 -5.56 -18.58 -8.10
C VAL A 127 -7.08 -18.76 -7.93
N ASN A 128 -7.46 -19.90 -7.34
CA ASN A 128 -8.81 -20.08 -6.82
C ASN A 128 -8.99 -19.22 -5.55
N TRP A 129 -9.72 -18.12 -5.70
CA TRP A 129 -9.98 -17.15 -4.64
C TRP A 129 -10.64 -17.77 -3.42
N SER A 130 -11.67 -18.61 -3.61
CA SER A 130 -12.39 -19.23 -2.49
C SER A 130 -11.45 -20.02 -1.59
N LYS A 131 -10.55 -20.79 -2.19
CA LYS A 131 -9.55 -21.57 -1.43
C LYS A 131 -8.55 -20.68 -0.69
N LEU A 132 -8.18 -19.54 -1.26
CA LEU A 132 -7.28 -18.59 -0.61
C LEU A 132 -7.94 -17.95 0.62
N TYR A 133 -9.21 -17.56 0.49
CA TYR A 133 -10.00 -17.02 1.60
C TYR A 133 -10.22 -18.06 2.70
N GLU A 134 -10.51 -19.32 2.37
CA GLU A 134 -10.62 -20.42 3.34
C GLU A 134 -9.35 -20.55 4.18
N ILE A 135 -8.18 -20.65 3.53
CA ILE A 135 -6.88 -20.75 4.23
C ILE A 135 -6.63 -19.53 5.13
N TRP A 136 -7.02 -18.34 4.68
CA TRP A 136 -6.82 -17.12 5.45
C TRP A 136 -7.78 -17.02 6.65
N GLN A 137 -9.03 -17.45 6.49
CA GLN A 137 -10.00 -17.54 7.58
C GLN A 137 -9.57 -18.58 8.61
N GLU A 138 -9.21 -19.80 8.21
CA GLU A 138 -8.73 -20.85 9.13
C GLU A 138 -7.55 -20.39 10.00
N LYS A 139 -6.68 -19.54 9.44
CA LYS A 139 -5.50 -19.02 10.14
C LYS A 139 -5.82 -17.88 11.11
N ASN A 140 -6.90 -17.13 10.89
CA ASN A 140 -7.23 -15.91 11.64
C ASN A 140 -8.51 -16.02 12.47
N GLU A 141 -9.34 -17.05 12.26
CA GLU A 141 -10.35 -17.47 13.21
C GLU A 141 -9.64 -18.18 14.37
N SER A 142 -9.43 -17.46 15.47
CA SER A 142 -9.28 -18.12 16.77
C SER A 142 -10.49 -19.03 16.98
N PRO A 143 -10.36 -20.24 17.56
CA PRO A 143 -11.52 -21.05 17.87
C PRO A 143 -12.40 -20.23 18.81
N THR A 144 -13.53 -19.76 18.33
CA THR A 144 -14.56 -19.18 19.19
C THR A 144 -15.08 -20.35 20.00
N PHE A 145 -14.49 -20.57 21.18
CA PHE A 145 -15.05 -21.48 22.16
C PHE A 145 -16.37 -20.84 22.60
N LEU A 146 -17.47 -21.48 22.22
CA LEU A 146 -18.76 -21.23 22.84
C LEU A 146 -18.65 -21.70 24.30
N GLU A 147 -18.70 -20.75 25.24
CA GLU A 147 -19.25 -20.93 26.59
C GLU A 147 -20.12 -19.72 26.94
#